data_AF-A0A813GUA3-F1
#
_entry.id   AF-A0A813GUA3-F1
#
_cell.length_a   1.000
_cell.length_b   1.000
_cell.length_c   1.000
_cell.angle_alpha   90.00
_cell.angle_beta   90.00
_cell.angle_gamma   90.00
#
_symmetry.space_group_name_H-M   'P 1'
#
loop_
_entity.id
_entity.type
_entity.pdbx_description
1 polymer ?
#
loop_
_entity_poly.entity_id
_entity_poly.type
_entity_poly.pdbx_seq_one_letter_code
_entity_poly.pdbx_strand_id
1 'polypeptide(L)'
;MDMDDLRALPGEFLATFKPSNVIAKGYPWWTPAGDTGAFFVLFFDNLATQLSLVGMAIYVIGIPAEFVWRNFMGGVGVSIFVGNLYYSLQASKVAMQTGKMDTCAQPYGINTPGAIVKTFGVLLPAFFGELAAHVAWSIACCANFLGALVEVVGAFIAPVLARNVPQGALLVSIGGVGMTYLGVGPLAGILESHEAHNPIVGFLPFLIIFVGFYGTRDKFCGKNLPTVGIAVLVGFLLNLLAQTAQWEKYSDKIDKATTFIGWNGLSVPDFRHMSTAASEYSSIVIGLAMQNFLGTYSCNISARRVGDRYSPMESMIVDGLGSMIGALLGSPYGTTVYIGHVVYKPMGATRGYSLLNGLLWLLFGLFGFHAVIDAILPHEIFSGVLVVVGFAMAAQTIESVPKRWYPATLIGLAIMFSEFITGGMGSKNIGMRFLASGHIFISLFYTFFLMMLTDRWFLAAAGVFICLFVFSFVGLIHAEKLSVEYDQFGSIKDQSAYFEQESSGMPGWKFLVTYAVSAAFCAILHLLQRWGYVEAAEAEDYRMVQLEAEMKEEETAAQWKDEHTGST
;
A
#
# COMPACT_ATOMS: atom_id res chain seq x y z
N MET A 1 16.81 -12.92 5.91
CA MET A 1 15.75 -13.95 5.86
C MET A 1 16.40 -15.25 5.45
N ASP A 2 16.31 -16.30 6.27
CA ASP A 2 17.00 -17.59 6.03
C ASP A 2 15.98 -18.67 5.64
N MET A 3 16.39 -19.68 4.87
CA MET A 3 15.54 -20.84 4.55
C MET A 3 15.10 -21.60 5.80
N ASP A 4 15.77 -21.36 6.94
CA ASP A 4 15.37 -21.86 8.25
C ASP A 4 14.06 -21.24 8.76
N ASP A 5 13.72 -20.01 8.36
CA ASP A 5 12.42 -19.38 8.67
C ASP A 5 11.26 -20.21 8.10
N LEU A 6 11.47 -20.86 6.93
CA LEU A 6 10.48 -21.72 6.28
C LEU A 6 10.17 -22.97 7.10
N ARG A 7 11.20 -23.56 7.72
CA ARG A 7 11.07 -24.77 8.56
C ARG A 7 10.43 -24.44 9.92
N ALA A 8 10.70 -23.24 10.44
CA ALA A 8 10.15 -22.78 11.70
C ALA A 8 8.70 -22.29 11.60
N LEU A 9 8.24 -21.89 10.40
CA LEU A 9 6.95 -21.23 10.17
C LEU A 9 5.73 -21.91 10.84
N PRO A 10 5.50 -23.23 10.71
CA PRO A 10 4.33 -23.86 11.35
C PRO A 10 4.41 -23.77 12.88
N GLY A 11 5.61 -23.91 13.44
CA GLY A 11 5.86 -23.78 14.88
C GLY A 11 5.68 -22.35 15.36
N GLU A 12 6.15 -21.37 14.59
CA GLU A 12 5.99 -19.94 14.86
C GLU A 12 4.53 -19.50 14.83
N PHE A 13 3.75 -19.99 13.86
CA PHE A 13 2.33 -19.69 13.75
C PHE A 13 1.54 -20.26 14.94
N LEU A 14 1.79 -21.53 15.28
CA LEU A 14 1.16 -22.17 16.45
C LEU A 14 1.61 -21.53 17.77
N ALA A 15 2.83 -21.03 17.84
CA ALA A 15 3.33 -20.33 19.02
C ALA A 15 2.53 -19.06 19.31
N THR A 16 2.03 -18.35 18.31
CA THR A 16 1.22 -17.13 18.47
C THR A 16 -0.03 -17.39 19.33
N PHE A 17 -0.62 -18.60 19.22
CA PHE A 17 -1.83 -18.98 19.94
C PHE A 17 -1.59 -19.73 21.27
N LYS A 18 -0.33 -19.89 21.69
CA LYS A 18 -0.05 -20.53 22.99
C LYS A 18 -0.65 -19.69 24.13
N PRO A 19 -1.28 -20.31 25.16
CA PRO A 19 -1.86 -19.56 26.28
C PRO A 19 -0.87 -18.61 26.97
N SER A 20 0.41 -19.00 27.03
CA SER A 20 1.50 -18.17 27.58
C SER A 20 1.78 -16.90 26.78
N ASN A 21 1.43 -16.88 25.49
CA ASN A 21 1.62 -15.76 24.60
C ASN A 21 0.32 -14.95 24.44
N VAL A 22 -0.85 -15.59 24.51
CA VAL A 22 -2.14 -14.87 24.53
C VAL A 22 -2.28 -14.08 25.84
N ILE A 23 -2.07 -14.74 26.98
CA ILE A 23 -2.10 -14.14 28.32
C ILE A 23 -0.66 -14.01 28.82
N ALA A 24 0.14 -13.23 28.06
CA ALA A 24 1.52 -12.93 28.40
C ALA A 24 1.61 -12.20 29.76
N LYS A 25 2.16 -12.90 30.76
CA LYS A 25 2.38 -12.31 32.09
C LYS A 25 3.44 -11.22 31.99
N GLY A 26 3.10 -10.02 32.46
CA GLY A 26 4.02 -8.87 32.47
C GLY A 26 3.99 -8.03 31.18
N TYR A 27 3.38 -8.52 30.10
CA TYR A 27 3.16 -7.74 28.89
C TYR A 27 1.82 -7.01 28.96
N PRO A 28 1.80 -5.66 28.98
CA PRO A 28 0.57 -4.90 29.17
C PRO A 28 -0.45 -5.15 28.06
N TRP A 29 -1.73 -5.08 28.43
CA TRP A 29 -2.83 -5.03 27.45
C TRP A 29 -3.04 -3.62 26.92
N TRP A 30 -2.68 -2.61 27.70
CA TRP A 30 -2.84 -1.20 27.37
C TRP A 30 -1.84 -0.35 28.12
N THR A 31 -1.14 0.54 27.42
CA THR A 31 -0.32 1.62 27.97
C THR A 31 -1.06 2.96 27.79
N PRO A 32 -1.50 3.64 28.87
CA PRO A 32 -2.36 4.82 28.74
C PRO A 32 -1.82 5.94 27.85
N ALA A 33 -0.51 6.20 27.89
CA ALA A 33 0.10 7.25 27.08
C ALA A 33 0.36 6.81 25.63
N GLY A 34 0.87 5.59 25.44
CA GLY A 34 1.30 5.11 24.12
C GLY A 34 0.19 4.52 23.28
N ASP A 35 -0.57 3.56 23.81
CA ASP A 35 -1.64 2.91 23.07
C ASP A 35 -2.77 3.88 22.69
N THR A 36 -3.03 4.92 23.49
CA THR A 36 -4.02 5.96 23.15
C THR A 36 -3.60 6.78 21.93
N GLY A 37 -2.34 7.25 21.91
CA GLY A 37 -1.81 8.01 20.77
C GLY A 37 -1.79 7.19 19.50
N ALA A 38 -1.20 5.99 19.58
CA ALA A 38 -1.15 5.03 18.49
C ALA A 38 -2.53 4.62 17.96
N PHE A 39 -3.52 4.46 18.86
CA PHE A 39 -4.89 4.15 18.47
C PHE A 39 -5.47 5.26 17.59
N PHE A 40 -5.35 6.53 18.00
CA PHE A 40 -5.87 7.63 17.19
C PHE A 40 -5.16 7.75 15.84
N VAL A 41 -3.84 7.52 15.78
CA VAL A 41 -3.13 7.50 14.50
C VAL A 41 -3.66 6.38 13.61
N LEU A 42 -3.72 5.14 14.11
CA LEU A 42 -4.14 3.98 13.30
C LEU A 42 -5.61 4.04 12.89
N PHE A 43 -6.48 4.46 13.81
CA PHE A 43 -7.92 4.52 13.58
C PHE A 43 -8.26 5.58 12.54
N PHE A 44 -7.70 6.79 12.66
CA PHE A 44 -7.98 7.86 11.71
C PHE A 44 -7.30 7.64 10.35
N ASP A 45 -6.16 6.94 10.30
CA ASP A 45 -5.53 6.54 9.04
C ASP A 45 -6.41 5.53 8.27
N ASN A 46 -6.89 4.50 8.97
CA ASN A 46 -7.88 3.56 8.41
C ASN A 46 -9.18 4.26 8.01
N LEU A 47 -9.64 5.23 8.81
CA LEU A 47 -10.87 5.98 8.53
C LEU A 47 -10.70 6.84 7.28
N ALA A 48 -9.60 7.59 7.18
CA ALA A 48 -9.29 8.41 6.01
C ALA A 48 -9.29 7.57 4.73
N THR A 49 -8.64 6.41 4.80
CA THR A 49 -8.56 5.45 3.70
C THR A 49 -9.94 4.94 3.31
N GLN A 50 -10.71 4.46 4.29
CA GLN A 50 -12.02 3.87 4.03
C GLN A 50 -13.01 4.89 3.47
N LEU A 51 -13.07 6.09 4.06
CA LEU A 51 -13.91 7.19 3.56
C LEU A 51 -13.54 7.56 2.13
N SER A 52 -12.24 7.68 1.81
CA SER A 52 -11.78 7.95 0.45
C SER A 52 -12.23 6.87 -0.54
N LEU A 53 -12.08 5.59 -0.19
CA LEU A 53 -12.46 4.47 -1.07
C LEU A 53 -13.97 4.38 -1.27
N VAL A 54 -14.75 4.64 -0.23
CA VAL A 54 -16.21 4.72 -0.34
C VAL A 54 -16.63 5.92 -1.19
N GLY A 55 -16.02 7.08 -0.97
CA GLY A 55 -16.27 8.28 -1.78
C GLY A 55 -15.98 8.03 -3.25
N MET A 56 -14.89 7.35 -3.59
CA MET A 56 -14.59 6.94 -4.97
C MET A 56 -15.63 5.96 -5.52
N ALA A 57 -16.04 4.95 -4.75
CA ALA A 57 -17.05 3.98 -5.19
C ALA A 57 -18.41 4.65 -5.46
N ILE A 58 -18.84 5.58 -4.60
CA ILE A 58 -20.15 6.23 -4.69
C ILE A 58 -20.15 7.37 -5.70
N TYR A 59 -19.22 8.32 -5.57
CA TYR A 59 -19.27 9.58 -6.30
C TYR A 59 -18.50 9.56 -7.62
N VAL A 60 -17.46 8.73 -7.72
CA VAL A 60 -16.64 8.63 -8.95
C VAL A 60 -17.14 7.50 -9.86
N ILE A 61 -17.35 6.30 -9.31
CA ILE A 61 -17.84 5.15 -10.08
C ILE A 61 -19.37 5.22 -10.26
N GLY A 62 -20.10 5.74 -9.27
CA GLY A 62 -21.57 5.79 -9.30
C GLY A 62 -22.25 4.54 -8.72
N ILE A 63 -21.56 3.75 -7.89
CA ILE A 63 -22.18 2.62 -7.20
C ILE A 63 -23.15 3.16 -6.13
N PRO A 64 -24.39 2.66 -6.04
CA PRO A 64 -25.33 3.11 -5.03
C PRO A 64 -24.75 3.03 -3.62
N ALA A 65 -24.89 4.10 -2.82
CA ALA A 65 -24.33 4.18 -1.48
C ALA A 65 -24.77 3.00 -0.58
N GLU A 66 -26.06 2.67 -0.60
CA GLU A 66 -26.62 1.53 0.14
C GLU A 66 -25.93 0.21 -0.21
N PHE A 67 -25.60 0.02 -1.50
CA PHE A 67 -24.90 -1.17 -1.96
C PHE A 67 -23.49 -1.26 -1.36
N VAL A 68 -22.73 -0.16 -1.40
CA VAL A 68 -21.38 -0.09 -0.84
C VAL A 68 -21.40 -0.36 0.66
N TRP A 69 -22.28 0.33 1.40
CA TRP A 69 -22.37 0.20 2.85
C TRP A 69 -22.74 -1.21 3.29
N ARG A 70 -23.68 -1.86 2.60
CA ARG A 70 -24.12 -3.22 2.94
C ARG A 70 -23.16 -4.31 2.51
N ASN A 71 -22.55 -4.19 1.34
CA ASN A 71 -21.79 -5.29 0.74
C ASN A 71 -20.28 -5.21 0.99
N PHE A 72 -19.70 -4.00 1.09
CA PHE A 72 -18.24 -3.86 1.21
C PHE A 72 -17.81 -3.87 2.67
N MET A 73 -18.50 -3.10 3.52
CA MET A 73 -17.99 -2.74 4.84
C MET A 73 -17.92 -3.88 5.84
N GLY A 74 -18.85 -4.86 5.76
CA GLY A 74 -18.81 -6.05 6.61
C GLY A 74 -17.50 -6.83 6.43
N GLY A 75 -17.15 -7.14 5.17
CA GLY A 75 -15.89 -7.81 4.83
C GLY A 75 -14.66 -6.99 5.18
N VAL A 76 -14.69 -5.68 4.93
CA VAL A 76 -13.60 -4.75 5.31
C VAL A 76 -13.38 -4.80 6.83
N GLY A 77 -14.44 -4.64 7.63
CA GLY A 77 -14.35 -4.66 9.09
C GLY A 77 -13.81 -5.97 9.64
N VAL A 78 -14.25 -7.12 9.11
CA VAL A 78 -13.72 -8.43 9.51
C VAL A 78 -12.25 -8.59 9.14
N SER A 79 -11.84 -8.18 7.93
CA SER A 79 -10.44 -8.29 7.49
C SER A 79 -9.48 -7.49 8.38
N ILE A 80 -9.83 -6.24 8.70
CA ILE A 80 -9.07 -5.37 9.59
C ILE A 80 -8.99 -5.97 11.00
N PHE A 81 -10.11 -6.52 11.51
CA PHE A 81 -10.15 -7.15 12.83
C PHE A 81 -9.25 -8.37 12.92
N VAL A 82 -9.33 -9.29 11.95
CA VAL A 82 -8.55 -10.53 11.97
C VAL A 82 -7.06 -10.24 11.99
N GLY A 83 -6.57 -9.33 11.13
CA GLY A 83 -5.16 -8.98 11.13
C GLY A 83 -4.74 -8.23 12.39
N ASN A 84 -5.49 -7.22 12.84
CA ASN A 84 -5.16 -6.50 14.08
C ASN A 84 -5.13 -7.42 15.32
N LEU A 85 -6.07 -8.36 15.42
CA LEU A 85 -6.05 -9.39 16.46
C LEU A 85 -4.79 -10.25 16.36
N TYR A 86 -4.44 -10.70 15.15
CA TYR A 86 -3.24 -11.52 14.95
C TYR A 86 -1.96 -10.75 15.31
N TYR A 87 -1.76 -9.54 14.79
CA TYR A 87 -0.54 -8.75 15.05
C TYR A 87 -0.44 -8.32 16.51
N SER A 88 -1.56 -8.10 17.21
CA SER A 88 -1.61 -7.92 18.66
C SER A 88 -1.09 -9.15 19.42
N LEU A 89 -1.49 -10.36 19.00
CA LEU A 89 -0.99 -11.61 19.57
C LEU A 89 0.46 -11.91 19.16
N GLN A 90 0.86 -11.58 17.94
CA GLN A 90 2.22 -11.75 17.45
C GLN A 90 3.18 -10.85 18.23
N ALA A 91 2.80 -9.60 18.53
CA ALA A 91 3.57 -8.71 19.41
C ALA A 91 3.79 -9.33 20.78
N SER A 92 2.74 -9.95 21.35
CA SER A 92 2.81 -10.67 22.61
C SER A 92 3.73 -11.89 22.53
N LYS A 93 3.69 -12.66 21.43
CA LYS A 93 4.63 -13.76 21.18
C LYS A 93 6.08 -13.24 21.17
N VAL A 94 6.36 -12.19 20.41
CA VAL A 94 7.71 -11.61 20.30
C VAL A 94 8.18 -11.04 21.63
N ALA A 95 7.31 -10.38 22.39
CA ALA A 95 7.59 -9.91 23.74
C ALA A 95 8.04 -11.05 24.66
N MET A 96 7.30 -12.17 24.63
CA MET A 96 7.61 -13.34 25.46
C MET A 96 8.88 -14.08 25.01
N GLN A 97 9.16 -14.15 23.71
CA GLN A 97 10.37 -14.77 23.16
C GLN A 97 11.63 -13.96 23.47
N THR A 98 11.54 -12.63 23.41
CA THR A 98 12.67 -11.72 23.57
C THR A 98 12.85 -11.18 24.99
N GLY A 99 11.85 -11.37 25.86
CA GLY A 99 11.79 -10.79 27.20
C GLY A 99 11.49 -9.29 27.22
N LYS A 100 11.13 -8.69 26.07
CA LYS A 100 10.87 -7.25 25.93
C LYS A 100 9.38 -6.95 26.10
N MET A 101 8.98 -6.44 27.26
CA MET A 101 7.57 -6.16 27.58
C MET A 101 7.06 -4.84 26.99
N ASP A 102 7.87 -4.16 26.18
CA ASP A 102 7.52 -2.92 25.47
C ASP A 102 7.33 -3.16 23.96
N THR A 103 7.36 -4.41 23.47
CA THR A 103 7.17 -4.73 22.05
C THR A 103 5.88 -4.11 21.52
N CYS A 104 5.96 -3.39 20.42
CA CYS A 104 4.82 -2.71 19.80
C CYS A 104 4.20 -3.62 18.74
N ALA A 105 2.87 -3.75 18.66
CA ALA A 105 2.23 -4.47 17.57
C ALA A 105 2.47 -3.80 16.23
N GLN A 106 2.50 -4.60 15.15
CA GLN A 106 2.58 -4.06 13.80
C GLN A 106 1.22 -3.40 13.45
N PRO A 107 1.19 -2.12 13.03
CA PRO A 107 -0.05 -1.46 12.65
C PRO A 107 -0.62 -2.10 11.38
N TYR A 108 -1.94 -2.24 11.31
CA TYR A 108 -2.59 -3.02 10.26
C TYR A 108 -3.91 -2.40 9.82
N GLY A 109 -4.15 -2.42 8.51
CA GLY A 109 -5.29 -1.73 7.90
C GLY A 109 -5.53 -2.11 6.45
N ILE A 110 -6.28 -1.27 5.74
CA ILE A 110 -6.56 -1.43 4.30
C ILE A 110 -5.28 -1.08 3.52
N ASN A 111 -4.88 -1.89 2.55
CA ASN A 111 -3.81 -1.51 1.62
C ASN A 111 -4.27 -0.32 0.76
N THR A 112 -4.08 0.91 1.22
CA THR A 112 -4.58 2.11 0.56
C THR A 112 -4.05 2.27 -0.87
N PRO A 113 -2.71 2.18 -1.09
CA PRO A 113 -2.14 2.17 -2.44
C PRO A 113 -2.84 1.14 -3.35
N GLY A 114 -2.95 -0.09 -2.86
CA GLY A 114 -3.52 -1.20 -3.62
C GLY A 114 -5.04 -1.09 -3.85
N ALA A 115 -5.75 -0.54 -2.87
CA ALA A 115 -7.19 -0.37 -2.91
C ALA A 115 -7.59 0.70 -3.92
N ILE A 116 -6.86 1.82 -4.00
CA ILE A 116 -7.12 2.87 -4.99
C ILE A 116 -6.91 2.33 -6.42
N VAL A 117 -5.78 1.67 -6.68
CA VAL A 117 -5.53 1.05 -7.99
C VAL A 117 -6.58 -0.01 -8.32
N LYS A 118 -7.08 -0.76 -7.33
CA LYS A 118 -8.17 -1.72 -7.56
C LYS A 118 -9.52 -1.04 -7.83
N THR A 119 -9.80 0.09 -7.20
CA THR A 119 -10.99 0.90 -7.48
C THR A 119 -11.02 1.36 -8.93
N PHE A 120 -9.92 1.92 -9.45
CA PHE A 120 -9.86 2.42 -10.83
C PHE A 120 -9.54 1.35 -11.87
N GLY A 121 -8.72 0.37 -11.52
CA GLY A 121 -8.22 -0.66 -12.44
C GLY A 121 -9.07 -1.92 -12.52
N VAL A 122 -9.96 -2.16 -11.55
CA VAL A 122 -10.84 -3.35 -11.53
C VAL A 122 -12.30 -2.97 -11.36
N LEU A 123 -12.64 -2.22 -10.31
CA LEU A 123 -14.04 -1.96 -9.96
C LEU A 123 -14.72 -1.02 -10.98
N LEU A 124 -14.07 0.08 -11.35
CA LEU A 124 -14.56 1.03 -12.36
C LEU A 124 -14.80 0.38 -13.74
N PRO A 125 -13.81 -0.29 -14.37
CA PRO A 125 -14.02 -0.90 -15.70
C PRO A 125 -15.00 -2.07 -15.68
N ALA A 126 -15.24 -2.71 -14.53
CA ALA A 126 -16.24 -3.76 -14.41
C ALA A 126 -17.67 -3.21 -14.22
N PHE A 127 -17.84 -1.92 -13.98
CA PHE A 127 -19.14 -1.32 -13.62
C PHE A 127 -19.84 -0.63 -14.80
N PHE A 128 -21.02 -1.13 -15.17
CA PHE A 128 -21.94 -0.49 -16.14
C PHE A 128 -23.41 -0.68 -15.74
N GLY A 129 -23.92 0.17 -14.84
CA GLY A 129 -25.32 0.17 -14.37
C GLY A 129 -25.59 -0.66 -13.10
N GLU A 130 -26.81 -0.65 -12.58
CA GLU A 130 -27.13 -1.25 -11.27
C GLU A 130 -26.97 -2.78 -11.21
N LEU A 131 -27.41 -3.51 -12.24
CA LEU A 131 -27.20 -4.97 -12.31
C LEU A 131 -25.70 -5.31 -12.37
N ALA A 132 -24.86 -4.37 -12.82
CA ALA A 132 -23.42 -4.52 -12.85
C ALA A 132 -22.75 -4.24 -11.50
N ALA A 133 -23.42 -3.62 -10.51
CA ALA A 133 -22.84 -3.40 -9.19
C ALA A 133 -22.44 -4.71 -8.50
N HIS A 134 -23.33 -5.71 -8.53
CA HIS A 134 -23.06 -7.04 -7.99
C HIS A 134 -21.93 -7.77 -8.72
N VAL A 135 -21.90 -7.66 -10.05
CA VAL A 135 -20.87 -8.31 -10.88
C VAL A 135 -19.51 -7.65 -10.65
N ALA A 136 -19.45 -6.31 -10.74
CA ALA A 136 -18.23 -5.53 -10.53
C ALA A 136 -17.64 -5.75 -9.14
N TRP A 137 -18.49 -5.70 -8.10
CA TRP A 137 -18.08 -6.01 -6.73
C TRP A 137 -17.57 -7.45 -6.59
N SER A 138 -18.25 -8.43 -7.18
CA SER A 138 -17.81 -9.83 -7.14
C SER A 138 -16.48 -10.06 -7.86
N ILE A 139 -16.27 -9.42 -9.02
CA ILE A 139 -14.99 -9.43 -9.74
C ILE A 139 -13.90 -8.79 -8.87
N ALA A 140 -14.16 -7.65 -8.24
CA ALA A 140 -13.19 -6.97 -7.38
C ALA A 140 -12.83 -7.81 -6.14
N CYS A 141 -13.80 -8.49 -5.52
CA CYS A 141 -13.54 -9.46 -4.44
C CYS A 141 -12.72 -10.66 -4.93
N CYS A 142 -13.02 -11.22 -6.12
CA CYS A 142 -12.22 -12.29 -6.71
C CYS A 142 -10.78 -11.84 -6.97
N ALA A 143 -10.60 -10.65 -7.55
CA ALA A 143 -9.30 -10.03 -7.78
C ALA A 143 -8.54 -9.82 -6.46
N ASN A 144 -9.25 -9.43 -5.39
CA ASN A 144 -8.69 -9.31 -4.06
C ASN A 144 -8.20 -10.64 -3.51
N PHE A 145 -9.02 -11.69 -3.62
CA PHE A 145 -8.67 -13.04 -3.19
C PHE A 145 -7.45 -13.58 -3.96
N LEU A 146 -7.41 -13.41 -5.27
CA LEU A 146 -6.29 -13.84 -6.10
C LEU A 146 -5.02 -13.08 -5.76
N GLY A 147 -5.10 -11.76 -5.57
CA GLY A 147 -3.95 -10.95 -5.17
C GLY A 147 -3.40 -11.39 -3.82
N ALA A 148 -4.29 -11.62 -2.86
CA ALA A 148 -3.94 -12.11 -1.54
C ALA A 148 -3.31 -13.52 -1.58
N LEU A 149 -3.79 -14.41 -2.46
CA LEU A 149 -3.16 -15.71 -2.69
C LEU A 149 -1.75 -15.56 -3.27
N VAL A 150 -1.57 -14.65 -4.24
CA VAL A 150 -0.25 -14.35 -4.82
C VAL A 150 0.68 -13.77 -3.75
N GLU A 151 0.19 -12.98 -2.80
CA GLU A 151 0.97 -12.49 -1.66
C GLU A 151 1.41 -13.61 -0.71
N VAL A 152 0.52 -14.55 -0.36
CA VAL A 152 0.87 -15.73 0.44
C VAL A 152 1.96 -16.54 -0.26
N VAL A 153 1.87 -16.72 -1.58
CA VAL A 153 2.92 -17.37 -2.37
C VAL A 153 4.19 -16.49 -2.42
N GLY A 154 4.03 -15.18 -2.49
CA GLY A 154 5.07 -14.17 -2.51
C GLY A 154 5.94 -14.18 -1.26
N ALA A 155 5.41 -14.59 -0.10
CA ALA A 155 6.16 -14.83 1.14
C ALA A 155 7.36 -15.78 0.97
N PHE A 156 7.26 -16.72 0.03
CA PHE A 156 8.33 -17.67 -0.29
C PHE A 156 9.36 -17.11 -1.29
N ILE A 157 8.97 -16.12 -2.08
CA ILE A 157 9.77 -15.53 -3.16
C ILE A 157 10.48 -14.25 -2.71
N ALA A 158 9.89 -13.51 -1.76
CA ALA A 158 10.43 -12.26 -1.23
C ALA A 158 11.89 -12.33 -0.75
N PRO A 159 12.39 -13.40 -0.09
CA PRO A 159 13.82 -13.52 0.24
C PRO A 159 14.73 -13.42 -0.96
N VAL A 160 14.33 -14.08 -2.05
CA VAL A 160 15.11 -14.14 -3.28
C VAL A 160 15.10 -12.77 -3.94
N LEU A 161 13.96 -12.09 -3.96
CA LEU A 161 13.86 -10.74 -4.49
C LEU A 161 14.68 -9.74 -3.66
N ALA A 162 14.54 -9.74 -2.34
CA ALA A 162 15.27 -8.83 -1.45
C ALA A 162 16.81 -8.96 -1.57
N ARG A 163 17.31 -10.18 -1.83
CA ARG A 163 18.76 -10.43 -2.03
C ARG A 163 19.27 -10.07 -3.42
N ASN A 164 18.42 -10.15 -4.45
CA ASN A 164 18.86 -10.03 -5.84
C ASN A 164 18.44 -8.71 -6.49
N VAL A 165 17.53 -7.94 -5.89
CA VAL A 165 17.03 -6.67 -6.43
C VAL A 165 17.43 -5.53 -5.50
N PRO A 166 17.98 -4.41 -6.03
CA PRO A 166 18.26 -3.23 -5.24
C PRO A 166 17.02 -2.72 -4.51
N GLN A 167 17.18 -2.34 -3.25
CA GLN A 167 16.07 -1.94 -2.39
C GLN A 167 15.28 -0.76 -2.97
N GLY A 168 15.98 0.23 -3.54
CA GLY A 168 15.30 1.35 -4.20
C GLY A 168 14.39 0.90 -5.34
N ALA A 169 14.79 -0.08 -6.15
CA ALA A 169 13.94 -0.62 -7.22
C ALA A 169 12.69 -1.34 -6.69
N LEU A 170 12.77 -1.99 -5.51
CA LEU A 170 11.61 -2.60 -4.86
C LEU A 170 10.66 -1.53 -4.25
N LEU A 171 11.21 -0.40 -3.79
CA LEU A 171 10.46 0.63 -3.08
C LEU A 171 9.85 1.71 -3.99
N VAL A 172 10.39 1.97 -5.18
CA VAL A 172 9.89 3.02 -6.09
C VAL A 172 8.43 2.90 -6.47
N SER A 173 7.92 1.67 -6.64
CA SER A 173 6.51 1.48 -6.93
C SER A 173 5.65 1.90 -5.74
N ILE A 174 6.02 1.47 -4.54
CA ILE A 174 5.36 1.81 -3.27
C ILE A 174 5.40 3.32 -3.01
N GLY A 175 6.60 3.92 -3.06
CA GLY A 175 6.80 5.36 -2.87
C GLY A 175 6.12 6.20 -3.94
N GLY A 176 6.06 5.71 -5.18
CA GLY A 176 5.41 6.39 -6.30
C GLY A 176 3.89 6.37 -6.17
N VAL A 177 3.27 5.21 -5.86
CA VAL A 177 1.82 5.18 -5.55
C VAL A 177 1.50 6.05 -4.34
N GLY A 178 2.32 6.01 -3.30
CA GLY A 178 2.19 6.90 -2.14
C GLY A 178 2.20 8.37 -2.56
N MET A 179 3.19 8.82 -3.34
CA MET A 179 3.28 10.21 -3.80
C MET A 179 2.08 10.61 -4.68
N THR A 180 1.68 9.76 -5.61
CA THR A 180 0.62 10.07 -6.58
C THR A 180 -0.76 10.06 -5.92
N TYR A 181 -1.12 8.98 -5.21
CA TYR A 181 -2.48 8.75 -4.74
C TYR A 181 -2.72 9.11 -3.29
N LEU A 182 -1.69 9.11 -2.44
CA LEU A 182 -1.80 9.59 -1.05
C LEU A 182 -1.28 11.03 -0.92
N GLY A 183 -0.30 11.42 -1.74
CA GLY A 183 0.24 12.78 -1.78
C GLY A 183 -0.63 13.75 -2.58
N VAL A 184 -0.56 13.67 -3.92
CA VAL A 184 -1.15 14.68 -4.81
C VAL A 184 -2.68 14.64 -4.79
N GLY A 185 -3.31 13.46 -4.83
CA GLY A 185 -4.77 13.31 -4.82
C GLY A 185 -5.46 13.97 -3.62
N PRO A 186 -5.15 13.57 -2.37
CA PRO A 186 -5.71 14.18 -1.17
C PRO A 186 -5.37 15.66 -1.01
N LEU A 187 -4.20 16.09 -1.47
CA LEU A 187 -3.85 17.51 -1.50
C LEU A 187 -4.78 18.31 -2.42
N ALA A 188 -5.13 17.77 -3.59
CA ALA A 188 -6.14 18.38 -4.46
C ALA A 188 -7.53 18.38 -3.79
N GLY A 189 -7.91 17.28 -3.12
CA GLY A 189 -9.18 17.17 -2.39
C GLY A 189 -9.34 18.22 -1.28
N ILE A 190 -8.26 18.54 -0.55
CA ILE A 190 -8.26 19.63 0.45
C ILE A 190 -8.63 20.97 -0.20
N LEU A 191 -8.06 21.26 -1.38
CA LEU A 191 -8.29 22.53 -2.07
C LEU A 191 -9.67 22.60 -2.73
N GLU A 192 -10.15 21.48 -3.24
CA GLU A 192 -11.47 21.37 -3.87
C GLU A 192 -12.61 21.47 -2.83
N SER A 193 -12.43 20.85 -1.66
CA SER A 193 -13.38 20.92 -0.54
C SER A 193 -14.82 20.61 -0.94
N HIS A 194 -15.01 19.49 -1.64
CA HIS A 194 -16.32 19.05 -2.14
C HIS A 194 -17.41 18.98 -1.08
N GLU A 195 -17.12 18.46 0.11
CA GLU A 195 -18.14 18.27 1.15
C GLU A 195 -18.31 19.51 2.01
N ALA A 196 -17.18 20.10 2.42
CA ALA A 196 -17.16 21.25 3.30
C ALA A 196 -17.50 22.58 2.58
N HIS A 197 -17.41 22.62 1.25
CA HIS A 197 -17.53 23.83 0.41
C HIS A 197 -16.59 24.97 0.84
N ASN A 198 -15.58 24.67 1.67
CA ASN A 198 -14.67 25.64 2.25
C ASN A 198 -13.28 25.03 2.52
N PRO A 199 -12.24 25.46 1.78
CA PRO A 199 -10.86 24.97 1.91
C PRO A 199 -10.28 25.00 3.32
N ILE A 200 -10.74 25.91 4.19
CA ILE A 200 -10.20 26.02 5.55
C ILE A 200 -10.43 24.74 6.38
N VAL A 201 -11.50 23.99 6.07
CA VAL A 201 -11.90 22.79 6.81
C VAL A 201 -10.90 21.66 6.64
N GLY A 202 -10.29 21.50 5.45
CA GLY A 202 -9.21 20.53 5.24
C GLY A 202 -7.81 21.12 5.42
N PHE A 203 -7.61 22.39 5.02
CA PHE A 203 -6.28 22.99 4.97
C PHE A 203 -5.71 23.27 6.36
N LEU A 204 -6.51 23.75 7.32
CA LEU A 204 -6.01 24.00 8.68
C LEU A 204 -5.67 22.69 9.41
N PRO A 205 -6.49 21.63 9.38
CA PRO A 205 -6.09 20.30 9.86
C PRO A 205 -4.81 19.80 9.22
N PHE A 206 -4.65 19.96 7.90
CA PHE A 206 -3.40 19.60 7.22
C PHE A 206 -2.19 20.33 7.79
N LEU A 207 -2.27 21.65 8.04
CA LEU A 207 -1.15 22.38 8.66
C LEU A 207 -0.82 21.86 10.06
N ILE A 208 -1.83 21.53 10.87
CA ILE A 208 -1.65 20.96 12.22
C ILE A 208 -0.93 19.60 12.12
N ILE A 209 -1.38 18.74 11.21
CA ILE A 209 -0.79 17.42 10.96
C ILE A 209 0.66 17.56 10.49
N PHE A 210 0.91 18.42 9.51
CA PHE A 210 2.25 18.64 8.96
C PHE A 210 3.23 19.13 10.03
N VAL A 211 2.81 20.08 10.87
CA VAL A 211 3.62 20.56 12.00
C VAL A 211 3.85 19.45 13.03
N GLY A 212 2.85 18.63 13.36
CA GLY A 212 3.03 17.57 14.34
C GLY A 212 3.98 16.46 13.87
N PHE A 213 3.89 16.07 12.59
CA PHE A 213 4.74 15.02 12.02
C PHE A 213 6.17 15.51 11.74
N TYR A 214 6.35 16.68 11.10
CA TYR A 214 7.67 17.15 10.67
C TYR A 214 8.28 18.25 11.54
N GLY A 215 7.45 19.08 12.18
CA GLY A 215 7.90 20.25 12.93
C GLY A 215 8.25 19.96 14.39
N THR A 216 7.32 19.35 15.14
CA THR A 216 7.43 19.25 16.61
C THR A 216 7.66 17.83 17.14
N ARG A 217 7.73 16.80 16.26
CA ARG A 217 7.94 15.39 16.62
C ARG A 217 7.02 14.97 17.79
N ASP A 218 5.71 15.07 17.56
CA ASP A 218 4.62 14.64 18.47
C ASP A 218 4.39 15.48 19.74
N LYS A 219 4.97 16.68 19.85
CA LYS A 219 4.64 17.63 20.92
C LYS A 219 3.89 18.84 20.38
N PHE A 220 2.68 18.63 19.89
CA PHE A 220 1.81 19.76 19.57
C PHE A 220 1.39 20.47 20.87
N CYS A 221 1.74 21.75 21.02
CA CYS A 221 1.48 22.56 22.21
C CYS A 221 2.10 22.05 23.54
N GLY A 222 3.22 21.32 23.49
CA GLY A 222 3.99 20.94 24.69
C GLY A 222 3.32 19.91 25.62
N LYS A 223 2.19 19.32 25.21
CA LYS A 223 1.50 18.23 25.91
C LYS A 223 1.48 16.99 25.00
N ASN A 224 1.40 15.79 25.57
CA ASN A 224 1.24 14.52 24.84
C ASN A 224 -0.19 14.37 24.28
N LEU A 225 -0.67 15.38 23.55
CA LEU A 225 -1.97 15.33 22.89
C LEU A 225 -1.80 14.73 21.49
N PRO A 226 -2.70 13.83 21.06
CA PRO A 226 -2.62 13.22 19.74
C PRO A 226 -2.87 14.28 18.66
N THR A 227 -1.82 14.64 17.91
CA THR A 227 -1.86 15.66 16.83
C THR A 227 -3.04 15.44 15.88
N VAL A 228 -3.24 14.20 15.43
CA VAL A 228 -4.35 13.86 14.51
C VAL A 228 -5.70 14.12 15.17
N GLY A 229 -5.86 13.77 16.46
CA GLY A 229 -7.10 14.06 17.19
C GLY A 229 -7.41 15.56 17.31
N ILE A 230 -6.38 16.39 17.51
CA ILE A 230 -6.53 17.85 17.49
C ILE A 230 -6.96 18.34 16.11
N ALA A 231 -6.28 17.86 15.05
CA ALA A 231 -6.60 18.24 13.68
C ALA A 231 -8.05 17.89 13.32
N VAL A 232 -8.51 16.70 13.71
CA VAL A 232 -9.89 16.25 13.50
C VAL A 232 -10.87 17.13 14.27
N LEU A 233 -10.60 17.43 15.55
CA LEU A 233 -11.47 18.30 16.34
C LEU A 233 -11.59 19.70 15.72
N VAL A 234 -10.46 20.30 15.31
CA VAL A 234 -10.44 21.62 14.67
C VAL A 234 -11.19 21.59 13.34
N GLY A 235 -10.92 20.60 12.49
CA GLY A 235 -11.62 20.43 11.21
C GLY A 235 -13.12 20.25 11.40
N PHE A 236 -13.54 19.45 12.38
CA PHE A 236 -14.95 19.23 12.70
C PHE A 236 -15.64 20.52 13.16
N LEU A 237 -15.03 21.30 14.06
CA LEU A 237 -15.58 22.57 14.51
C LEU A 237 -15.70 23.58 13.35
N LEU A 238 -14.71 23.63 12.46
CA LEU A 238 -14.76 24.46 11.27
C LEU A 238 -15.85 24.01 10.29
N ASN A 239 -16.05 22.69 10.13
CA ASN A 239 -17.14 22.15 9.33
C ASN A 239 -18.49 22.56 9.90
N LEU A 240 -18.71 22.44 11.22
CA LEU A 240 -19.96 22.87 11.84
C LEU A 240 -20.24 24.37 11.57
N LEU A 241 -19.21 25.21 11.63
CA LEU A 241 -19.33 26.62 11.29
C LEU A 241 -19.65 26.84 9.81
N ALA A 242 -18.99 26.12 8.90
CA ALA A 242 -19.23 26.19 7.46
C ALA A 242 -20.65 25.74 7.07
N GLN A 243 -21.18 24.72 7.75
CA GLN A 243 -22.49 24.14 7.48
C GLN A 243 -23.65 24.94 8.11
N THR A 244 -23.38 25.99 8.89
CA THR A 244 -24.44 26.82 9.52
C THR A 244 -25.47 27.35 8.52
N ALA A 245 -25.03 27.73 7.32
CA ALA A 245 -25.90 28.21 6.25
C ALA A 245 -26.70 27.10 5.53
N GLN A 246 -26.31 25.83 5.68
CA GLN A 246 -26.91 24.67 5.03
C GLN A 246 -27.32 23.58 6.04
N TRP A 247 -27.64 23.98 7.27
CA TRP A 247 -27.87 23.06 8.39
C TRP A 247 -28.98 22.04 8.11
N GLU A 248 -30.06 22.43 7.43
CA GLU A 248 -31.15 21.51 7.05
C GLU A 248 -30.64 20.36 6.17
N LYS A 249 -29.80 20.67 5.18
CA LYS A 249 -29.22 19.66 4.28
C LYS A 249 -28.22 18.77 5.01
N TYR A 250 -27.43 19.36 5.91
CA TYR A 250 -26.44 18.63 6.71
C TYR A 250 -27.09 17.68 7.73
N SER A 251 -28.14 18.12 8.41
CA SER A 251 -28.91 17.29 9.34
C SER A 251 -29.67 16.16 8.62
N ASP A 252 -30.26 16.41 7.45
CA ASP A 252 -30.87 15.36 6.63
C ASP A 252 -29.86 14.30 6.15
N LYS A 253 -28.61 14.70 5.81
CA LYS A 253 -27.51 13.75 5.51
C LYS A 253 -27.27 12.80 6.69
N ILE A 254 -27.20 13.36 7.91
CA ILE A 254 -26.98 12.58 9.15
C ILE A 254 -28.17 11.66 9.43
N ASP A 255 -29.40 12.16 9.35
CA ASP A 255 -30.61 11.37 9.61
C ASP A 255 -30.69 10.18 8.66
N LYS A 256 -30.43 10.39 7.36
CA LYS A 256 -30.33 9.28 6.38
C LYS A 256 -29.23 8.30 6.74
N ALA A 257 -28.07 8.76 7.18
CA ALA A 257 -26.99 7.88 7.59
C ALA A 257 -27.36 7.02 8.81
N THR A 258 -28.18 7.53 9.75
CA THR A 258 -28.62 6.73 10.90
C THR A 258 -29.49 5.53 10.50
N THR A 259 -30.13 5.56 9.34
CA THR A 259 -30.91 4.41 8.83
C THR A 259 -30.06 3.18 8.52
N PHE A 260 -28.76 3.35 8.33
CA PHE A 260 -27.80 2.26 8.14
C PHE A 260 -27.29 1.69 9.47
N ILE A 261 -27.60 2.30 10.62
CA ILE A 261 -27.28 1.74 11.93
C ILE A 261 -28.16 0.51 12.16
N GLY A 262 -27.53 -0.64 12.33
CA GLY A 262 -28.21 -1.90 12.55
C GLY A 262 -27.37 -3.06 12.05
N TRP A 263 -27.84 -4.29 12.26
CA TRP A 263 -27.16 -5.47 11.74
C TRP A 263 -27.18 -5.46 10.21
N ASN A 264 -26.06 -5.08 9.59
CA ASN A 264 -25.87 -5.12 8.14
C ASN A 264 -25.35 -6.48 7.66
N GLY A 265 -24.81 -7.29 8.57
CA GLY A 265 -24.36 -8.65 8.30
C GLY A 265 -23.09 -8.71 7.44
N LEU A 266 -22.93 -9.84 6.73
CA LEU A 266 -21.83 -10.11 5.82
C LEU A 266 -22.40 -10.52 4.46
N SER A 267 -21.80 -10.02 3.38
CA SER A 267 -22.19 -10.34 2.02
C SER A 267 -21.16 -11.27 1.40
N VAL A 268 -21.62 -12.31 0.71
CA VAL A 268 -20.74 -13.28 0.04
C VAL A 268 -20.75 -12.98 -1.46
N PRO A 269 -19.61 -12.68 -2.09
CA PRO A 269 -19.53 -12.39 -3.52
C PRO A 269 -19.64 -13.67 -4.36
N ASP A 270 -20.04 -13.53 -5.63
CA ASP A 270 -20.10 -14.68 -6.55
C ASP A 270 -18.70 -14.99 -7.12
N PHE A 271 -18.07 -16.02 -6.56
CA PHE A 271 -16.75 -16.49 -6.98
C PHE A 271 -16.71 -17.17 -8.36
N ARG A 272 -17.84 -17.32 -9.07
CA ARG A 272 -17.82 -17.75 -10.48
C ARG A 272 -17.07 -16.77 -11.38
N HIS A 273 -16.98 -15.50 -10.96
CA HIS A 273 -16.22 -14.46 -11.64
C HIS A 273 -14.69 -14.54 -11.42
N MET A 274 -14.19 -15.57 -10.72
CA MET A 274 -12.75 -15.79 -10.52
C MET A 274 -11.98 -15.89 -11.83
N SER A 275 -12.58 -16.53 -12.85
CA SER A 275 -11.96 -16.66 -14.18
C SER A 275 -11.76 -15.30 -14.83
N THR A 276 -12.78 -14.43 -14.81
CA THR A 276 -12.70 -13.05 -15.30
C THR A 276 -11.63 -12.25 -14.55
N ALA A 277 -11.61 -12.31 -13.21
CA ALA A 277 -10.59 -11.66 -12.40
C ALA A 277 -9.17 -12.11 -12.77
N ALA A 278 -8.99 -13.41 -13.05
CA ALA A 278 -7.70 -13.99 -13.41
C ALA A 278 -7.29 -13.72 -14.86
N SER A 279 -8.22 -13.60 -15.82
CA SER A 279 -7.89 -13.41 -17.23
C SER A 279 -7.77 -11.95 -17.65
N GLU A 280 -8.66 -11.09 -17.13
CA GLU A 280 -8.77 -9.69 -17.57
C GLU A 280 -7.97 -8.73 -16.68
N TYR A 281 -7.76 -9.08 -15.40
CA TYR A 281 -7.14 -8.18 -14.42
C TYR A 281 -5.83 -8.71 -13.81
N SER A 282 -5.30 -9.82 -14.32
CA SER A 282 -4.09 -10.48 -13.79
C SER A 282 -2.88 -9.56 -13.66
N SER A 283 -2.61 -8.71 -14.63
CA SER A 283 -1.42 -7.84 -14.60
C SER A 283 -1.50 -6.86 -13.42
N ILE A 284 -2.70 -6.32 -13.16
CA ILE A 284 -2.97 -5.47 -12.00
C ILE A 284 -2.92 -6.31 -10.72
N VAL A 285 -3.61 -7.46 -10.66
CA VAL A 285 -3.67 -8.32 -9.48
C VAL A 285 -2.29 -8.79 -9.03
N ILE A 286 -1.46 -9.28 -9.95
CA ILE A 286 -0.11 -9.77 -9.65
C ILE A 286 0.81 -8.60 -9.28
N GLY A 287 0.73 -7.47 -9.99
CA GLY A 287 1.51 -6.27 -9.66
C GLY A 287 1.20 -5.73 -8.27
N LEU A 288 -0.08 -5.61 -7.92
CA LEU A 288 -0.51 -5.15 -6.61
C LEU A 288 -0.16 -6.13 -5.50
N ALA A 289 -0.30 -7.43 -5.73
CA ALA A 289 0.14 -8.44 -4.77
C ALA A 289 1.65 -8.35 -4.51
N MET A 290 2.44 -8.13 -5.56
CA MET A 290 3.88 -7.91 -5.43
C MET A 290 4.20 -6.67 -4.60
N GLN A 291 3.50 -5.58 -4.85
CA GLN A 291 3.64 -4.37 -4.07
C GLN A 291 3.26 -4.59 -2.59
N ASN A 292 2.19 -5.34 -2.32
CA ASN A 292 1.72 -5.58 -0.95
C ASN A 292 2.76 -6.34 -0.14
N PHE A 293 3.23 -7.48 -0.67
CA PHE A 293 4.14 -8.34 0.06
C PHE A 293 5.51 -7.68 0.27
N LEU A 294 5.97 -6.85 -0.67
CA LEU A 294 7.19 -6.02 -0.52
C LEU A 294 6.98 -4.87 0.48
N GLY A 295 5.78 -4.30 0.54
CA GLY A 295 5.37 -3.33 1.54
C GLY A 295 5.48 -3.92 2.94
N THR A 296 4.85 -5.07 3.17
CA THR A 296 4.88 -5.77 4.47
C THR A 296 6.30 -6.19 4.85
N TYR A 297 7.13 -6.61 3.88
CA TYR A 297 8.56 -6.83 4.12
C TYR A 297 9.29 -5.56 4.60
N SER A 298 9.00 -4.42 3.98
CA SER A 298 9.62 -3.12 4.32
C SER A 298 9.16 -2.60 5.69
N CYS A 299 7.90 -2.84 6.07
CA CYS A 299 7.40 -2.57 7.41
C CYS A 299 8.12 -3.40 8.46
N ASN A 300 8.39 -4.67 8.16
CA ASN A 300 9.15 -5.56 9.05
C ASN A 300 10.58 -5.06 9.28
N ILE A 301 11.28 -4.63 8.20
CA ILE A 301 12.60 -3.98 8.32
C ILE A 301 12.50 -2.74 9.21
N SER A 302 11.49 -1.90 8.99
CA SER A 302 11.29 -0.68 9.78
C SER A 302 11.06 -0.98 11.27
N ALA A 303 10.36 -2.06 11.62
CA ALA A 303 10.18 -2.49 13.01
C ALA A 303 11.48 -2.92 13.68
N ARG A 304 12.37 -3.61 12.93
CA ARG A 304 13.68 -4.04 13.43
C ARG A 304 14.59 -2.88 13.80
N ARG A 305 14.51 -1.76 13.08
CA ARG A 305 15.28 -0.53 13.36
C ARG A 305 15.04 0.02 14.77
N VAL A 306 13.85 -0.23 15.34
CA VAL A 306 13.48 0.17 16.70
C VAL A 306 13.42 -1.01 17.67
N GLY A 307 14.09 -2.11 17.33
CA GLY A 307 14.38 -3.22 18.24
C GLY A 307 13.35 -4.33 18.33
N ASP A 308 12.24 -4.27 17.59
CA ASP A 308 11.22 -5.33 17.54
C ASP A 308 11.44 -6.23 16.31
N ARG A 309 11.71 -7.53 16.54
CA ARG A 309 12.03 -8.49 15.47
C ARG A 309 10.84 -9.38 15.17
N TYR A 310 10.18 -9.13 14.05
CA TYR A 310 9.09 -9.95 13.52
C TYR A 310 9.59 -10.86 12.40
N SER A 311 8.94 -12.02 12.20
CA SER A 311 9.17 -12.86 11.02
C SER A 311 8.49 -12.24 9.80
N PRO A 312 9.22 -11.86 8.72
CA PRO A 312 8.61 -11.28 7.53
C PRO A 312 7.69 -12.27 6.84
N MET A 313 8.09 -13.55 6.77
CA MET A 313 7.28 -14.60 6.15
C MET A 313 5.94 -14.77 6.85
N GLU A 314 5.96 -14.84 8.18
CA GLU A 314 4.74 -14.94 8.98
C GLU A 314 3.87 -13.71 8.77
N SER A 315 4.45 -12.50 8.84
CA SER A 315 3.72 -11.26 8.63
C SER A 315 3.03 -11.23 7.25
N MET A 316 3.72 -11.59 6.17
CA MET A 316 3.18 -11.57 4.81
C MET A 316 2.08 -12.62 4.59
N ILE A 317 2.25 -13.83 5.17
CA ILE A 317 1.23 -14.87 5.06
C ILE A 317 -0.05 -14.45 5.78
N VAL A 318 0.08 -13.92 6.99
CA VAL A 318 -1.08 -13.44 7.78
C VAL A 318 -1.79 -12.30 7.05
N ASP A 319 -1.02 -11.41 6.43
CA ASP A 319 -1.54 -10.29 5.66
C ASP A 319 -2.39 -10.75 4.48
N GLY A 320 -1.84 -11.66 3.66
CA GLY A 320 -2.57 -12.31 2.58
C GLY A 320 -3.79 -13.07 3.09
N LEU A 321 -3.68 -13.82 4.19
CA LEU A 321 -4.84 -14.52 4.78
C LEU A 321 -5.94 -13.56 5.24
N GLY A 322 -5.58 -12.42 5.84
CA GLY A 322 -6.54 -11.38 6.23
C GLY A 322 -7.28 -10.81 5.02
N SER A 323 -6.56 -10.55 3.93
CA SER A 323 -7.13 -10.11 2.66
C SER A 323 -8.04 -11.18 2.02
N MET A 324 -7.66 -12.46 2.07
CA MET A 324 -8.49 -13.57 1.57
C MET A 324 -9.79 -13.71 2.37
N ILE A 325 -9.72 -13.64 3.70
CA ILE A 325 -10.89 -13.69 4.57
C ILE A 325 -11.82 -12.50 4.28
N GLY A 326 -11.25 -11.30 4.13
CA GLY A 326 -11.99 -10.12 3.70
C GLY A 326 -12.72 -10.35 2.39
N ALA A 327 -12.01 -10.85 1.37
CA ALA A 327 -12.57 -11.11 0.05
C ALA A 327 -13.72 -12.13 0.06
N LEU A 328 -13.61 -13.20 0.86
CA LEU A 328 -14.67 -14.19 1.03
C LEU A 328 -15.94 -13.60 1.69
N LEU A 329 -15.77 -12.55 2.47
CA LEU A 329 -16.83 -11.88 3.23
C LEU A 329 -17.24 -10.53 2.63
N GLY A 330 -16.85 -10.27 1.38
CA GLY A 330 -17.33 -9.13 0.61
C GLY A 330 -16.42 -7.91 0.54
N SER A 331 -15.19 -7.98 1.07
CA SER A 331 -14.21 -6.90 0.90
C SER A 331 -13.59 -6.94 -0.50
N PRO A 332 -13.80 -5.92 -1.35
CA PRO A 332 -13.03 -5.79 -2.58
C PRO A 332 -11.59 -5.31 -2.29
N TYR A 333 -11.31 -4.82 -1.09
CA TYR A 333 -10.05 -4.20 -0.74
C TYR A 333 -9.16 -5.14 0.07
N GLY A 334 -7.88 -5.16 -0.27
CA GLY A 334 -6.86 -5.92 0.45
C GLY A 334 -6.45 -5.17 1.70
N THR A 335 -5.86 -5.88 2.64
CA THR A 335 -5.26 -5.35 3.85
C THR A 335 -3.73 -5.39 3.74
N THR A 336 -3.06 -4.63 4.61
CA THR A 336 -1.59 -4.62 4.70
C THR A 336 -1.12 -4.22 6.10
N VAL A 337 0.10 -4.64 6.45
CA VAL A 337 0.86 -4.00 7.52
C VAL A 337 1.25 -2.58 7.10
N TYR A 338 0.97 -1.60 7.95
CA TYR A 338 1.22 -0.18 7.69
C TYR A 338 2.66 0.21 8.01
N ILE A 339 3.15 1.20 7.25
CA ILE A 339 4.39 1.89 7.57
C ILE A 339 4.10 2.81 8.76
N GLY A 340 4.86 2.66 9.83
CA GLY A 340 4.63 3.46 11.03
C GLY A 340 5.25 2.92 12.30
N HIS A 341 5.74 1.68 12.32
CA HIS A 341 6.31 1.07 13.54
C HIS A 341 7.32 1.96 14.27
N VAL A 342 8.15 2.68 13.52
CA VAL A 342 9.16 3.64 14.02
C VAL A 342 8.58 4.88 14.69
N VAL A 343 7.30 5.20 14.43
CA VAL A 343 6.52 6.26 15.09
C VAL A 343 5.80 5.70 16.32
N TYR A 344 5.19 4.51 16.19
CA TYR A 344 4.36 3.89 17.23
C TYR A 344 5.19 3.40 18.43
N LYS A 345 6.35 2.80 18.18
CA LYS A 345 7.21 2.27 19.25
C LYS A 345 7.72 3.37 20.19
N PRO A 346 8.28 4.51 19.72
CA PRO A 346 8.65 5.62 20.60
C PRO A 346 7.48 6.27 21.36
N MET A 347 6.25 6.18 20.86
CA MET A 347 5.05 6.60 21.62
C MET A 347 4.82 5.74 22.87
N GLY A 348 5.48 4.57 22.97
CA GLY A 348 5.26 3.60 24.03
C GLY A 348 4.04 2.70 23.80
N ALA A 349 3.61 2.57 22.53
CA ALA A 349 2.48 1.72 22.16
C ALA A 349 2.86 0.24 22.25
N THR A 350 1.91 -0.59 22.67
CA THR A 350 2.11 -2.04 22.84
C THR A 350 1.18 -2.80 21.91
N ARG A 351 0.29 -3.64 22.43
CA ARG A 351 -0.65 -4.45 21.64
C ARG A 351 -2.09 -3.95 21.70
N GLY A 352 -2.39 -3.05 22.64
CA GLY A 352 -3.75 -2.63 22.96
C GLY A 352 -4.39 -1.80 21.86
N TYR A 353 -3.63 -0.86 21.30
CA TYR A 353 -4.12 0.05 20.27
C TYR A 353 -4.62 -0.71 19.02
N SER A 354 -3.89 -1.75 18.60
CA SER A 354 -4.22 -2.57 17.44
C SER A 354 -5.49 -3.38 17.70
N LEU A 355 -5.61 -4.03 18.87
CA LEU A 355 -6.80 -4.81 19.23
C LEU A 355 -8.06 -3.93 19.29
N LEU A 356 -7.98 -2.75 19.92
CA LEU A 356 -9.10 -1.81 19.98
C LEU A 356 -9.49 -1.33 18.59
N ASN A 357 -8.51 -0.99 17.74
CA ASN A 357 -8.75 -0.61 16.36
C ASN A 357 -9.51 -1.71 15.62
N GLY A 358 -9.01 -2.95 15.64
CA GLY A 358 -9.67 -4.08 15.01
C GLY A 358 -11.11 -4.28 15.49
N LEU A 359 -11.35 -4.22 16.80
CA LEU A 359 -12.68 -4.40 17.38
C LEU A 359 -13.65 -3.31 16.92
N LEU A 360 -13.23 -2.05 16.90
CA LEU A 360 -14.07 -0.95 16.43
C LEU A 360 -14.38 -1.09 14.93
N TRP A 361 -13.41 -1.47 14.10
CA TRP A 361 -13.64 -1.73 12.67
C TRP A 361 -14.60 -2.90 12.42
N LEU A 362 -14.53 -3.96 13.24
CA LEU A 362 -15.51 -5.05 13.20
C LEU A 362 -16.92 -4.53 13.50
N LEU A 363 -17.06 -3.76 14.59
CA LEU A 363 -18.34 -3.21 14.98
C LEU A 363 -18.88 -2.25 13.92
N PHE A 364 -18.03 -1.38 13.39
CA PHE A 364 -18.46 -0.42 12.38
C PHE A 364 -18.86 -1.13 11.08
N GLY A 365 -18.15 -2.18 10.69
CA GLY A 365 -18.43 -2.96 9.49
C GLY A 365 -19.76 -3.73 9.60
N LEU A 366 -20.02 -4.36 10.74
CA LEU A 366 -21.23 -5.16 10.97
C LEU A 366 -22.46 -4.32 11.31
N PHE A 367 -22.29 -3.17 11.97
CA PHE A 367 -23.39 -2.36 12.50
C PHE A 367 -23.64 -1.04 11.74
N GLY A 368 -22.82 -0.71 10.73
CA GLY A 368 -23.06 0.46 9.86
C GLY A 368 -22.68 1.81 10.45
N PHE A 369 -21.91 1.86 11.54
CA PHE A 369 -21.48 3.13 12.16
C PHE A 369 -20.66 4.03 11.21
N HIS A 370 -20.02 3.45 10.20
CA HIS A 370 -19.27 4.20 9.18
C HIS A 370 -20.12 5.23 8.45
N ALA A 371 -21.37 4.90 8.10
CA ALA A 371 -22.23 5.81 7.34
C ALA A 371 -22.50 7.11 8.11
N VAL A 372 -22.64 7.00 9.44
CA VAL A 372 -22.86 8.16 10.32
C VAL A 372 -21.59 9.00 10.43
N ILE A 373 -20.43 8.36 10.55
CA ILE A 373 -19.15 9.08 10.60
C ILE A 373 -18.87 9.80 9.29
N ASP A 374 -19.13 9.15 8.15
CA ASP A 374 -19.07 9.73 6.80
C ASP A 374 -20.03 10.93 6.63
N ALA A 375 -21.21 10.85 7.24
CA ALA A 375 -22.15 11.96 7.23
C ALA A 375 -21.70 13.16 8.07
N ILE A 376 -20.99 12.92 9.17
CA ILE A 376 -20.58 13.95 10.14
C ILE A 376 -19.22 14.58 9.81
N LEU A 377 -18.26 13.78 9.34
CA LEU A 377 -16.87 14.19 9.18
C LEU A 377 -16.51 14.27 7.69
N PRO A 378 -16.35 15.48 7.13
CA PRO A 378 -15.84 15.68 5.78
C PRO A 378 -14.51 14.97 5.58
N HIS A 379 -14.34 14.34 4.42
CA HIS A 379 -13.15 13.54 4.10
C HIS A 379 -11.86 14.38 4.05
N GLU A 380 -12.00 15.68 3.76
CA GLU A 380 -10.89 16.64 3.63
C GLU A 380 -10.15 16.87 4.95
N ILE A 381 -10.82 16.65 6.09
CA ILE A 381 -10.21 16.76 7.43
C ILE A 381 -9.05 15.76 7.58
N PHE A 382 -9.20 14.56 7.01
CA PHE A 382 -8.24 13.48 7.15
C PHE A 382 -7.23 13.40 6.02
N SER A 383 -7.53 14.07 4.89
CA SER A 383 -6.68 14.09 3.70
C SER A 383 -5.25 14.51 4.02
N GLY A 384 -5.05 15.40 5.00
CA GLY A 384 -3.72 15.83 5.42
C GLY A 384 -2.82 14.72 5.98
N VAL A 385 -3.40 13.69 6.61
CA VAL A 385 -2.66 12.51 7.08
C VAL A 385 -2.13 11.73 5.89
N LEU A 386 -2.99 11.49 4.90
CA LEU A 386 -2.62 10.79 3.66
C LEU A 386 -1.51 11.53 2.91
N VAL A 387 -1.57 12.86 2.82
CA VAL A 387 -0.52 13.68 2.18
C VAL A 387 0.83 13.44 2.86
N VAL A 388 0.88 13.55 4.18
CA VAL A 388 2.12 13.39 4.95
C VAL A 388 2.70 11.99 4.79
N VAL A 389 1.85 10.96 4.88
CA VAL A 389 2.26 9.56 4.71
C VAL A 389 2.76 9.29 3.29
N GLY A 390 2.03 9.75 2.27
CA GLY A 390 2.40 9.55 0.86
C GLY A 390 3.77 10.13 0.51
N PHE A 391 4.07 11.35 0.97
CA PHE A 391 5.37 11.97 0.75
C PHE A 391 6.48 11.38 1.64
N ALA A 392 6.15 10.89 2.85
CA ALA A 392 7.12 10.17 3.69
C ALA A 392 7.59 8.87 3.02
N MET A 393 6.70 8.12 2.37
CA MET A 393 7.05 6.91 1.62
C MET A 393 8.00 7.20 0.45
N ALA A 394 7.77 8.30 -0.26
CA ALA A 394 8.67 8.75 -1.32
C ALA A 394 10.04 9.18 -0.79
N ALA A 395 10.08 9.93 0.33
CA ALA A 395 11.33 10.31 0.98
C ALA A 395 12.12 9.07 1.42
N GLN A 396 11.48 8.11 2.09
CA GLN A 396 12.10 6.86 2.53
C GLN A 396 12.67 6.05 1.35
N THR A 397 11.99 6.06 0.21
CA THR A 397 12.47 5.40 -1.01
C THR A 397 13.78 6.01 -1.49
N ILE A 398 13.90 7.34 -1.48
CA ILE A 398 15.12 8.05 -1.89
C ILE A 398 16.25 7.83 -0.87
N GLU A 399 15.92 7.86 0.42
CA GLU A 399 16.89 7.64 1.51
C GLU A 399 17.43 6.21 1.56
N SER A 400 16.72 5.25 0.98
CA SER A 400 17.14 3.83 0.93
C SER A 400 18.28 3.52 -0.05
N VAL A 401 18.72 4.51 -0.85
CA VAL A 401 19.73 4.30 -1.90
C VAL A 401 20.87 5.31 -1.81
N PRO A 402 22.07 4.97 -2.33
CA PRO A 402 23.16 5.93 -2.43
C PRO A 402 22.79 7.09 -3.37
N LYS A 403 23.38 8.28 -3.12
CA LYS A 403 23.10 9.52 -3.87
C LYS A 403 23.26 9.38 -5.39
N ARG A 404 24.18 8.53 -5.85
CA ARG A 404 24.40 8.28 -7.29
C ARG A 404 23.19 7.68 -7.99
N TRP A 405 22.30 6.98 -7.26
CA TRP A 405 21.10 6.35 -7.81
C TRP A 405 19.85 7.24 -7.76
N TYR A 406 19.93 8.44 -7.18
CA TYR A 406 18.78 9.34 -7.07
C TYR A 406 18.06 9.59 -8.40
N PRO A 407 18.76 9.83 -9.54
CA PRO A 407 18.07 9.99 -10.82
C PRO A 407 17.26 8.77 -11.24
N ALA A 408 17.79 7.56 -11.07
CA ALA A 408 17.09 6.31 -11.38
C ALA A 408 15.84 6.14 -10.51
N THR A 409 15.96 6.40 -9.20
CA THR A 409 14.85 6.34 -8.25
C THR A 409 13.74 7.35 -8.58
N LEU A 410 14.10 8.60 -8.91
CA LEU A 410 13.13 9.64 -9.28
C LEU A 410 12.38 9.29 -10.58
N ILE A 411 13.05 8.67 -11.55
CA ILE A 411 12.40 8.15 -12.76
C ILE A 411 11.37 7.07 -12.39
N GLY A 412 11.75 6.12 -11.53
CA GLY A 412 10.84 5.10 -11.01
C GLY A 412 9.58 5.65 -10.35
N LEU A 413 9.76 6.62 -9.45
CA LEU A 413 8.66 7.33 -8.79
C LEU A 413 7.76 8.04 -9.82
N ALA A 414 8.35 8.70 -10.81
CA ALA A 414 7.61 9.42 -11.84
C ALA A 414 6.78 8.50 -12.75
N ILE A 415 7.25 7.27 -13.03
CA ILE A 415 6.49 6.30 -13.84
C ILE A 415 5.14 5.98 -13.19
N MET A 416 5.03 6.00 -11.86
CA MET A 416 3.78 5.70 -11.16
C MET A 416 2.68 6.76 -11.42
N PHE A 417 3.04 7.98 -11.83
CA PHE A 417 2.07 8.99 -12.26
C PHE A 417 1.36 8.61 -13.57
N SER A 418 1.87 7.64 -14.34
CA SER A 418 1.30 7.29 -15.64
C SER A 418 -0.14 6.79 -15.56
N GLU A 419 -0.47 5.99 -14.55
CA GLU A 419 -1.82 5.49 -14.32
C GLU A 419 -2.76 6.61 -13.84
N PHE A 420 -2.30 7.49 -12.96
CA PHE A 420 -3.07 8.68 -12.57
C PHE A 420 -3.36 9.63 -13.75
N ILE A 421 -2.38 9.84 -14.63
CA ILE A 421 -2.55 10.67 -15.84
C ILE A 421 -3.52 10.03 -16.84
N THR A 422 -3.49 8.71 -17.00
CA THR A 422 -4.29 8.02 -18.01
C THR A 422 -5.66 7.60 -17.51
N GLY A 423 -5.72 6.84 -16.41
CA GLY A 423 -6.95 6.38 -15.77
C GLY A 423 -7.66 7.49 -14.99
N GLY A 424 -6.92 8.27 -14.20
CA GLY A 424 -7.50 9.33 -13.36
C GLY A 424 -7.89 10.59 -14.14
N MET A 425 -6.99 11.12 -14.96
CA MET A 425 -7.24 12.35 -15.74
C MET A 425 -7.77 12.10 -17.17
N GLY A 426 -7.90 10.84 -17.60
CA GLY A 426 -8.43 10.51 -18.92
C GLY A 426 -7.49 10.83 -20.10
N SER A 427 -6.18 10.93 -19.87
CA SER A 427 -5.22 11.24 -20.94
C SER A 427 -5.26 10.19 -22.05
N LYS A 428 -5.30 10.67 -23.30
CA LYS A 428 -5.22 9.84 -24.52
C LYS A 428 -3.79 9.72 -25.05
N ASN A 429 -2.79 10.23 -24.34
CA ASN A 429 -1.40 10.09 -24.77
C ASN A 429 -1.00 8.61 -24.78
N ILE A 430 -0.70 8.09 -25.97
CA ILE A 430 -0.40 6.68 -26.21
C ILE A 430 0.84 6.23 -25.41
N GLY A 431 1.89 7.05 -25.37
CA GLY A 431 3.11 6.73 -24.60
C GLY A 431 2.84 6.58 -23.10
N MET A 432 1.99 7.45 -22.55
CA MET A 432 1.59 7.35 -21.15
C MET A 432 0.76 6.10 -20.87
N ARG A 433 -0.07 5.64 -21.82
CA ARG A 433 -0.85 4.39 -21.67
C ARG A 433 0.03 3.14 -21.61
N PHE A 434 1.14 3.12 -22.35
CA PHE A 434 2.10 2.03 -22.25
C PHE A 434 2.88 2.02 -20.95
N LEU A 435 3.16 3.20 -20.39
CA LEU A 435 3.72 3.29 -19.05
C LEU A 435 2.69 2.86 -17.99
N ALA A 436 1.42 3.23 -18.15
CA ALA A 436 0.35 2.88 -17.22
C ALA A 436 0.07 1.36 -17.18
N SER A 437 0.12 0.71 -18.35
CA SER A 437 -0.11 -0.73 -18.50
C SER A 437 1.05 -1.53 -17.90
N GLY A 438 0.89 -1.98 -16.66
CA GLY A 438 1.96 -2.64 -15.90
C GLY A 438 2.93 -1.67 -15.22
N HIS A 439 2.51 -0.42 -14.94
CA HIS A 439 3.33 0.63 -14.33
C HIS A 439 4.10 0.20 -13.07
N ILE A 440 3.55 -0.69 -12.24
CA ILE A 440 4.23 -1.25 -11.05
C ILE A 440 5.52 -1.99 -11.46
N PHE A 441 5.43 -2.89 -12.44
CA PHE A 441 6.58 -3.64 -12.94
C PHE A 441 7.52 -2.74 -13.75
N ILE A 442 6.97 -1.83 -14.57
CA ILE A 442 7.78 -0.90 -15.36
C ILE A 442 8.61 0.00 -14.44
N SER A 443 8.00 0.59 -13.41
CA SER A 443 8.69 1.42 -12.40
C SER A 443 9.84 0.67 -11.75
N LEU A 444 9.60 -0.58 -11.30
CA LEU A 444 10.62 -1.43 -10.69
C LEU A 444 11.76 -1.75 -11.65
N PHE A 445 11.45 -2.30 -12.83
CA PHE A 445 12.49 -2.76 -13.76
C PHE A 445 13.24 -1.60 -14.40
N TYR A 446 12.58 -0.47 -14.65
CA TYR A 446 13.24 0.72 -15.18
C TYR A 446 14.23 1.29 -14.19
N THR A 447 13.80 1.41 -12.93
CA THR A 447 14.69 1.82 -11.84
C THR A 447 15.86 0.84 -11.72
N PHE A 448 15.59 -0.47 -11.76
CA PHE A 448 16.62 -1.48 -11.62
C PHE A 448 17.67 -1.40 -12.73
N PHE A 449 17.28 -1.42 -14.01
CA PHE A 449 18.30 -1.34 -15.07
C PHE A 449 19.03 0.01 -15.04
N LEU A 450 18.36 1.12 -14.69
CA LEU A 450 19.01 2.43 -14.61
C LEU A 450 20.06 2.47 -13.48
N MET A 451 19.78 1.85 -12.33
CA MET A 451 20.79 1.66 -11.28
C MET A 451 21.98 0.84 -11.76
N MET A 452 21.73 -0.28 -12.45
CA MET A 452 22.80 -1.13 -13.00
C MET A 452 23.63 -0.40 -14.07
N LEU A 453 22.99 0.41 -14.91
CA LEU A 453 23.71 1.23 -15.90
C LEU A 453 24.53 2.34 -15.24
N THR A 454 24.01 2.95 -14.17
CA THR A 454 24.72 4.00 -13.40
C THR A 454 26.03 3.45 -12.82
N ASP A 455 26.00 2.22 -12.30
CA ASP A 455 27.17 1.56 -11.73
C ASP A 455 27.99 0.79 -12.79
N ARG A 456 27.66 0.90 -14.08
CA ARG A 456 28.31 0.22 -15.21
C ARG A 456 28.30 -1.32 -15.10
N TRP A 457 27.28 -1.86 -14.43
CA TRP A 457 27.03 -3.30 -14.28
C TRP A 457 26.24 -3.84 -15.46
N PHE A 458 26.83 -3.75 -16.66
CA PHE A 458 26.11 -3.98 -17.91
C PHE A 458 25.55 -5.40 -18.05
N LEU A 459 26.20 -6.43 -17.48
CA LEU A 459 25.68 -7.80 -17.51
C LEU A 459 24.40 -7.95 -16.68
N ALA A 460 24.34 -7.30 -15.51
CA ALA A 460 23.13 -7.28 -14.69
C ALA A 460 22.01 -6.51 -15.40
N ALA A 461 22.32 -5.35 -16.00
CA ALA A 461 21.36 -4.59 -16.81
C ALA A 461 20.81 -5.42 -17.98
N ALA A 462 21.64 -6.21 -18.67
CA ALA A 462 21.20 -7.12 -19.73
C ALA A 462 20.20 -8.16 -19.20
N GLY A 463 20.45 -8.72 -18.01
CA GLY A 463 19.50 -9.61 -17.34
C GLY A 463 18.15 -8.96 -17.05
N VAL A 464 18.15 -7.69 -16.61
CA VAL A 464 16.92 -6.92 -16.38
C VAL A 464 16.14 -6.69 -17.69
N PHE A 465 16.82 -6.37 -18.79
CA PHE A 465 16.18 -6.24 -20.10
C PHE A 465 15.58 -7.57 -20.61
N ILE A 466 16.21 -8.71 -20.30
CA ILE A 466 15.61 -10.03 -20.58
C ILE A 466 14.34 -10.24 -19.77
N CYS A 467 14.29 -9.82 -18.50
CA CYS A 467 13.06 -9.85 -17.71
C CYS A 467 11.96 -8.97 -18.33
N LEU A 468 12.29 -7.74 -18.74
CA LEU A 468 11.36 -6.84 -19.43
C LEU A 468 10.82 -7.44 -20.73
N PHE A 469 11.68 -8.12 -21.50
CA PHE A 469 11.28 -8.87 -22.69
C PHE A 469 10.25 -9.95 -22.35
N VAL A 470 10.54 -10.79 -21.34
CA VAL A 470 9.64 -11.89 -20.94
C VAL A 470 8.31 -11.35 -20.43
N PHE A 471 8.33 -10.30 -19.61
CA PHE A 471 7.12 -9.70 -19.05
C PHE A 471 6.27 -9.03 -20.14
N SER A 472 6.90 -8.39 -21.12
CA SER A 472 6.21 -7.85 -22.31
C SER A 472 5.60 -8.97 -23.15
N PHE A 473 6.33 -10.07 -23.33
CA PHE A 473 5.89 -11.21 -24.14
C PHE A 473 4.65 -11.89 -23.54
N VAL A 474 4.63 -12.02 -22.21
CA VAL A 474 3.50 -12.62 -21.49
C VAL A 474 2.30 -11.66 -21.37
N GLY A 475 2.53 -10.35 -21.49
CA GLY A 475 1.50 -9.31 -21.35
C GLY A 475 1.36 -8.73 -19.94
N LEU A 476 2.39 -8.88 -19.09
CA LEU A 476 2.41 -8.26 -17.75
C LEU A 476 2.74 -6.77 -17.79
N ILE A 477 3.41 -6.31 -18.84
CA ILE A 477 3.71 -4.89 -19.09
C ILE A 477 3.34 -4.52 -20.53
N HIS A 478 2.98 -3.26 -20.74
CA HIS A 478 2.52 -2.69 -22.01
C HIS A 478 1.23 -3.28 -22.58
N ALA A 479 0.62 -4.25 -21.91
CA ALA A 479 -0.64 -4.88 -22.27
C ALA A 479 -1.62 -4.84 -21.08
N GLU A 480 -2.91 -4.84 -21.38
CA GLU A 480 -3.98 -4.87 -20.37
C GLU A 480 -4.26 -6.28 -19.84
N LYS A 481 -4.03 -7.30 -20.66
CA LYS A 481 -4.36 -8.70 -20.37
C LYS A 481 -3.21 -9.64 -20.72
N LEU A 482 -3.20 -10.79 -20.05
CA LEU A 482 -2.25 -11.88 -20.32
C LEU A 482 -2.54 -12.55 -21.66
N SER A 483 -1.51 -13.21 -22.21
CA SER A 483 -1.59 -13.93 -23.50
C SER A 483 -1.93 -12.99 -24.66
N VAL A 484 -1.03 -12.03 -24.90
CA VAL A 484 -1.17 -10.99 -25.91
C VAL A 484 -1.36 -11.59 -27.30
N GLU A 485 -2.49 -11.29 -27.93
CA GLU A 485 -2.69 -11.53 -29.36
C GLU A 485 -2.24 -10.32 -30.16
N TYR A 486 -1.50 -10.56 -31.24
CA TYR A 486 -1.09 -9.53 -32.18
C TYR A 486 -1.97 -9.55 -33.43
N ASP A 487 -2.30 -8.38 -33.94
CA ASP A 487 -2.97 -8.23 -35.22
C ASP A 487 -2.00 -8.43 -36.41
N GLN A 488 -2.52 -8.33 -37.63
CA GLN A 488 -1.75 -8.47 -38.87
C GLN A 488 -0.62 -7.44 -39.04
N PHE A 489 -0.66 -6.33 -38.30
CA PHE A 489 0.38 -5.29 -38.30
C PHE A 489 1.35 -5.45 -37.13
N GLY A 490 1.07 -6.37 -36.21
CA GLY A 490 1.87 -6.62 -35.02
C GLY A 490 1.54 -5.70 -33.84
N SER A 491 0.40 -4.99 -33.89
CA SER A 491 -0.17 -4.26 -32.74
C SER A 491 -0.96 -5.21 -31.84
N ILE A 492 -1.13 -4.84 -30.57
CA ILE A 492 -1.92 -5.64 -29.62
C ILE A 492 -3.39 -5.55 -30.00
N LYS A 493 -4.01 -6.69 -30.31
CA LYS A 493 -5.31 -6.79 -31.00
C LYS A 493 -6.46 -6.07 -30.30
N ASP A 494 -6.49 -6.09 -28.97
CA ASP A 494 -7.52 -5.45 -28.15
C ASP A 494 -7.22 -3.99 -27.77
N GLN A 495 -6.03 -3.51 -28.12
CA GLN A 495 -5.58 -2.14 -27.88
C GLN A 495 -5.55 -1.32 -29.18
N SER A 496 -6.03 -1.89 -30.29
CA SER A 496 -6.08 -1.29 -31.63
C SER A 496 -6.84 0.04 -31.65
N ALA A 497 -7.88 0.16 -30.81
CA ALA A 497 -8.67 1.38 -30.63
C ALA A 497 -7.88 2.58 -30.04
N TYR A 498 -6.68 2.36 -29.50
CA TYR A 498 -5.80 3.44 -29.04
C TYR A 498 -5.03 4.12 -30.17
N PHE A 499 -5.12 3.61 -31.40
CA PHE A 499 -4.39 4.12 -32.54
C PHE A 499 -5.35 4.75 -33.55
N GLU A 500 -5.17 6.04 -33.84
CA GLU A 500 -5.85 6.71 -34.95
C GLU A 500 -5.39 6.18 -36.33
N GLN A 501 -4.29 5.43 -36.37
CA GLN A 501 -3.74 4.77 -37.57
C GLN A 501 -3.47 3.29 -37.29
N GLU A 502 -4.29 2.42 -37.87
CA GLU A 502 -4.18 0.95 -37.78
C GLU A 502 -2.91 0.38 -38.45
N SER A 503 -2.13 1.18 -39.19
CA SER A 503 -1.16 0.67 -40.17
C SER A 503 0.31 0.61 -39.73
N SER A 504 0.63 0.62 -38.43
CA SER A 504 2.04 0.79 -38.00
C SER A 504 2.59 -0.23 -37.00
N GLY A 505 1.82 -1.21 -36.51
CA GLY A 505 2.33 -2.20 -35.55
C GLY A 505 2.88 -1.56 -34.26
N MET A 506 2.46 -0.34 -33.96
CA MET A 506 2.89 0.41 -32.79
C MET A 506 1.99 0.07 -31.63
N PRO A 507 2.55 -0.24 -30.46
CA PRO A 507 3.82 -0.90 -30.19
C PRO A 507 3.50 -2.24 -29.52
N GLY A 508 3.30 -3.28 -30.34
CA GLY A 508 3.19 -4.65 -29.85
C GLY A 508 4.57 -5.30 -29.79
N TRP A 509 4.91 -6.15 -30.77
CA TRP A 509 6.21 -6.84 -30.83
C TRP A 509 7.44 -5.92 -30.81
N LYS A 510 7.26 -4.63 -31.14
CA LYS A 510 8.32 -3.62 -31.11
C LYS A 510 8.93 -3.42 -29.72
N PHE A 511 8.17 -3.61 -28.64
CA PHE A 511 8.73 -3.60 -27.28
C PHE A 511 9.66 -4.79 -27.05
N LEU A 512 9.27 -5.98 -27.55
CA LEU A 512 10.11 -7.18 -27.49
C LEU A 512 11.46 -6.94 -28.18
N VAL A 513 11.44 -6.37 -29.38
CA VAL A 513 12.68 -6.06 -30.10
C VAL A 513 13.49 -4.98 -29.39
N THR A 514 12.84 -3.94 -28.86
CA THR A 514 13.52 -2.91 -28.06
C THR A 514 14.30 -3.55 -26.91
N TYR A 515 13.65 -4.38 -26.08
CA TYR A 515 14.29 -4.99 -24.94
C TYR A 515 15.36 -6.02 -25.31
N ALA A 516 15.15 -6.81 -26.36
CA ALA A 516 16.15 -7.75 -26.86
C ALA A 516 17.41 -7.02 -27.37
N VAL A 517 17.25 -5.93 -28.12
CA VAL A 517 18.36 -5.11 -28.62
C VAL A 517 19.06 -4.40 -27.47
N SER A 518 18.34 -3.86 -26.49
CA SER A 518 18.94 -3.27 -25.28
C SER A 518 19.75 -4.28 -24.48
N ALA A 519 19.26 -5.52 -24.32
CA ALA A 519 20.01 -6.59 -23.67
C ALA A 519 21.31 -6.92 -24.42
N ALA A 520 21.24 -7.03 -25.75
CA ALA A 520 22.41 -7.27 -26.59
C ALA A 520 23.42 -6.11 -26.52
N PHE A 521 22.94 -4.86 -26.52
CA PHE A 521 23.77 -3.68 -26.37
C PHE A 521 24.52 -3.68 -25.03
N CYS A 522 23.83 -3.97 -23.92
CA CYS A 522 24.48 -4.11 -22.62
C CYS A 522 25.49 -5.27 -22.58
N ALA A 523 25.21 -6.40 -23.23
CA ALA A 523 26.17 -7.49 -23.35
C ALA A 523 27.44 -7.08 -24.13
N ILE A 524 27.29 -6.30 -25.20
CA ILE A 524 28.43 -5.73 -25.95
C ILE A 524 29.24 -4.79 -25.06
N LEU A 525 28.59 -3.89 -24.31
CA LEU A 525 29.27 -3.00 -23.37
C LEU A 525 30.04 -3.78 -22.29
N HIS A 526 29.48 -4.90 -21.79
CA HIS A 526 30.19 -5.78 -20.87
C HIS A 526 31.45 -6.41 -21.49
N LEU A 527 31.40 -6.82 -22.77
CA LEU A 527 32.58 -7.34 -23.47
C LEU A 527 33.63 -6.25 -23.67
N LEU A 528 33.22 -5.05 -24.10
CA LEU A 528 34.11 -3.90 -24.25
C LEU A 528 34.75 -3.49 -22.92
N GLN A 529 34.01 -3.57 -21.81
CA GLN A 529 34.49 -3.36 -20.46
C GLN A 529 35.56 -4.40 -20.06
N ARG A 530 35.35 -5.69 -20.37
CA ARG A 530 36.38 -6.73 -20.16
C ARG A 530 37.63 -6.52 -21.00
N TRP A 531 37.51 -5.92 -22.18
CA TRP A 531 38.64 -5.57 -23.04
C TRP A 531 39.30 -4.23 -22.70
N GLY A 532 38.79 -3.51 -21.69
CA GLY A 532 39.36 -2.24 -21.24
C GLY A 532 39.00 -1.02 -22.10
N TYR A 533 38.03 -1.14 -23.02
CA TYR A 533 37.54 -0.02 -23.83
C TYR A 533 36.49 0.83 -23.10
N VAL A 534 35.91 0.31 -22.03
CA VAL A 534 34.90 0.98 -21.20
C VAL A 534 35.35 0.91 -19.74
N GLU A 535 35.05 1.95 -18.97
CA GLU A 535 35.35 2.01 -17.54
C GLU A 535 34.82 0.80 -16.76
N ALA A 536 35.57 0.40 -15.74
CA ALA A 536 35.22 -0.72 -14.87
C ALA A 536 33.91 -0.48 -14.11
N ALA A 537 33.27 -1.58 -13.75
CA ALA A 537 32.08 -1.58 -12.90
C ALA A 537 32.40 -0.91 -11.55
N GLU A 538 31.40 -0.24 -10.98
CA GLU A 538 31.51 0.26 -9.61
C GLU A 538 31.89 -0.89 -8.67
N ALA A 539 32.89 -0.68 -7.81
CA ALA A 539 33.45 -1.73 -6.97
C ALA A 539 32.56 -2.06 -5.76
N GLU A 540 31.76 -1.10 -5.32
CA GLU A 540 30.83 -1.24 -4.20
C GLU A 540 29.62 -2.09 -4.64
N ASP A 541 29.55 -3.34 -4.17
CA ASP A 541 28.41 -4.21 -4.46
C ASP A 541 27.18 -3.75 -3.66
N TYR A 542 26.09 -3.40 -4.34
CA TYR A 542 24.86 -2.97 -3.67
C TYR A 542 24.30 -3.99 -2.68
N ARG A 543 24.58 -5.29 -2.89
CA ARG A 543 24.18 -6.35 -1.95
C ARG A 543 24.94 -6.20 -0.64
N MET A 544 26.21 -5.84 -0.72
CA MET A 544 27.02 -5.54 0.46
C MET A 544 26.57 -4.24 1.10
N VAL A 545 26.21 -3.21 0.32
CA VAL A 545 25.63 -1.97 0.87
C VAL A 545 24.30 -2.23 1.60
N GLN A 546 23.43 -3.07 1.04
CA GLN A 546 22.18 -3.48 1.68
C GLN A 546 22.45 -4.28 2.96
N LEU A 547 23.40 -5.22 2.94
CA LEU A 547 23.80 -5.98 4.12
C LEU A 547 24.42 -5.10 5.19
N GLU A 548 25.29 -4.15 4.82
CA GLU A 548 25.88 -3.18 5.74
C GLU A 548 24.83 -2.23 6.31
N ALA A 549 23.84 -1.83 5.52
CA ALA A 549 22.70 -1.07 6.01
C ALA A 549 21.88 -1.90 7.00
N GLU A 550 21.58 -3.17 6.70
CA GLU A 550 20.93 -4.10 7.63
C GLU A 550 21.74 -4.26 8.93
N MET A 551 23.06 -4.41 8.85
CA MET A 551 23.94 -4.53 10.02
C MET A 551 24.03 -3.24 10.85
N LYS A 552 24.16 -2.07 10.19
CA LYS A 552 24.12 -0.76 10.87
C LYS A 552 22.77 -0.53 11.53
N GLU A 553 21.69 -1.01 10.95
CA GLU A 553 20.37 -0.98 11.57
C GLU A 553 20.31 -1.86 12.81
N GLU A 554 20.99 -3.02 12.84
CA GLU A 554 21.15 -3.83 14.05
C GLU A 554 21.95 -3.10 15.14
N GLU A 555 23.03 -2.41 14.77
CA GLU A 555 23.81 -1.58 15.69
C GLU A 555 23.00 -0.37 16.20
N THR A 556 22.23 0.28 15.34
CA THR A 556 21.37 1.42 15.71
C THR A 556 20.24 0.97 16.64
N ALA A 557 19.65 -0.21 16.40
CA ALA A 557 18.69 -0.81 17.32
C ALA A 557 19.33 -1.15 18.68
N ALA A 558 20.63 -1.49 18.70
CA ALA A 558 21.40 -1.68 19.93
C ALA A 558 21.77 -0.35 20.62
N GLN A 559 21.98 0.74 19.88
CA GLN A 559 22.19 2.08 20.46
C GLN A 559 20.89 2.69 20.99
N TRP A 560 19.78 2.51 20.28
CA TRP A 560 18.45 2.90 20.74
C TRP A 560 18.11 2.24 22.09
N LYS A 561 18.52 0.97 22.24
CA LYS A 561 18.45 0.23 23.51
C LYS A 561 19.21 0.97 24.62
N ASP A 562 20.44 1.41 24.38
CA ASP A 562 21.25 2.09 25.41
C ASP A 562 20.70 3.47 25.79
N GLU A 563 20.14 4.22 24.84
CA GLU A 563 19.59 5.57 25.09
C GLU A 563 18.21 5.58 25.74
N HIS A 564 17.36 4.58 25.47
CA HIS A 564 15.94 4.60 25.87
C HIS A 564 15.55 3.51 26.88
N THR A 565 16.40 2.51 27.13
CA THR A 565 16.15 1.48 28.18
C THR A 565 16.99 1.67 29.43
N GLY A 566 17.70 2.80 29.57
CA GLY A 566 18.43 3.27 30.75
C GLY A 566 18.71 2.19 31.78
N SER A 567 19.92 1.62 31.73
CA SER A 567 20.41 0.69 32.74
C SER A 567 20.05 1.18 34.14
N THR A 568 19.09 0.50 34.75
CA THR A 568 18.87 0.51 36.20
C THR A 568 19.37 -0.82 36.74
#